data_AF-A0A068Z8Y9-F1
#
_entry.id   AF-A0A068Z8Y9-F1
#
_cell.length_a   1.000
_cell.length_b   1.000
_cell.length_c   1.000
_cell.angle_alpha   90.00
_cell.angle_beta   90.00
_cell.angle_gamma   90.00
#
_symmetry.space_group_name_H-M   'P 1'
#
loop_
_entity.id
_entity.type
_entity.pdbx_description
1 polymer ?
#
loop_
_entity_poly.entity_id
_entity_poly.type
_entity_poly.pdbx_seq_one_letter_code
_entity_poly.pdbx_strand_id
1 'polypeptide(L)'
;MSTISVSNIGKAFKQYPNRWARLIEWFYPGNIVKHQLKWVLQDINFTVNPGEAVGIIGINGAGKSTLLKMITGTSQPTKGNVHISGRVAALLELGMGFHPDFTGRQNVYMAGQLMGLHADDISKLMPKIEAFAEIGDYLDSPVRLYSSGMQMRLAFSVATSIRPDVLIVDEALSVGDDYFQHKSFERIRDFRRQGTTLLIVSHDKQAIQSMCDRAILLNAGRIEMEGEPEAVMDYYNALLAAKQNQKVEQKITPEGKIQTISGTGEAEVFEISLLDKNNKPVEIVNVGQAVTLHIEVKVNEDIPRLVLGYGIKDRLGQVLYGTNTDLKNSVVDNVKAGTILVYDFSFDVNLGSGSYSIQTALVSTDTHLVNNYEWRDLALLFNVVNIDKANFVGLTWLDPKVGVYTK
;
A
#
# COMPACT_ATOMS: atom_id res chain seq x y z
N MET A 1 10.81 4.57 25.35
CA MET A 1 10.54 3.74 24.16
C MET A 1 9.08 3.94 23.79
N SER A 2 8.79 4.37 22.57
CA SER A 2 7.43 4.64 22.10
C SER A 2 6.74 3.38 21.62
N THR A 3 5.60 3.04 22.21
CA THR A 3 4.73 1.95 21.76
C THR A 3 3.33 2.47 21.48
N ILE A 4 2.64 1.82 20.54
CA ILE A 4 1.20 1.99 20.30
C ILE A 4 0.55 0.65 20.63
N SER A 5 -0.33 0.61 21.62
CA SER A 5 -1.10 -0.59 21.96
C SER A 5 -2.58 -0.30 21.74
N VAL A 6 -3.20 -1.07 20.85
CA VAL A 6 -4.62 -1.00 20.52
C VAL A 6 -5.27 -2.27 21.03
N SER A 7 -6.16 -2.15 22.01
CA SER A 7 -6.74 -3.31 22.71
C SER A 7 -8.26 -3.26 22.70
N ASN A 8 -8.85 -4.27 22.06
CA ASN A 8 -10.29 -4.50 21.94
C ASN A 8 -11.09 -3.28 21.47
N ILE A 9 -10.53 -2.54 20.51
CA ILE A 9 -11.13 -1.29 20.06
C ILE A 9 -12.38 -1.58 19.23
N GLY A 10 -13.48 -0.98 19.67
CA GLY A 10 -14.76 -0.98 18.97
C GLY A 10 -15.32 0.43 18.88
N LYS A 11 -15.82 0.82 17.70
CA LYS A 11 -16.47 2.10 17.47
C LYS A 11 -17.83 1.92 16.82
N ALA A 12 -18.86 2.40 17.52
CA ALA A 12 -20.21 2.49 17.00
C ALA A 12 -20.70 3.93 16.96
N PHE A 13 -21.45 4.27 15.92
CA PHE A 13 -22.18 5.53 15.82
C PHE A 13 -23.67 5.29 16.05
N LYS A 14 -24.28 6.14 16.88
CA LYS A 14 -25.73 6.10 17.14
C LYS A 14 -26.48 6.63 15.92
N GLN A 15 -27.24 5.77 15.26
CA GLN A 15 -28.16 6.14 14.20
C GLN A 15 -29.57 6.26 14.76
N TYR A 16 -30.16 7.45 14.62
CA TYR A 16 -31.53 7.71 15.02
C TYR A 16 -32.41 7.79 13.77
N PRO A 17 -33.63 7.23 13.78
CA PRO A 17 -34.54 7.29 12.64
C PRO A 17 -34.99 8.72 12.33
N ASN A 18 -35.09 9.58 13.34
CA ASN A 18 -35.40 11.00 13.18
C ASN A 18 -34.89 11.83 14.38
N ARG A 19 -34.92 13.17 14.25
CA ARG A 19 -34.47 14.09 15.31
C ARG A 19 -35.30 13.98 16.59
N TRP A 20 -36.59 13.67 16.47
CA TRP A 20 -37.51 13.48 17.60
C TRP A 20 -37.17 12.25 18.44
N ALA A 21 -36.73 11.16 17.81
CA ALA A 21 -36.26 9.96 18.50
C ALA A 21 -35.04 10.24 19.38
N ARG A 22 -34.13 11.09 18.90
CA ARG A 22 -32.97 11.56 19.69
C ARG A 22 -33.42 12.39 20.90
N LEU A 23 -34.36 13.31 20.69
CA LEU A 23 -34.89 14.16 21.77
C LEU A 23 -35.62 13.31 22.83
N ILE A 24 -36.45 12.36 22.41
CA ILE A 24 -37.14 11.45 23.34
C ILE A 24 -36.14 10.63 24.16
N GLU A 25 -35.08 10.10 23.54
CA GLU A 25 -34.05 9.34 24.27
C GLU A 25 -33.28 10.19 25.30
N TRP A 26 -33.11 11.50 25.09
CA TRP A 26 -32.43 12.39 26.04
C TRP A 26 -33.31 12.81 27.21
N PHE A 27 -34.61 13.05 26.96
CA PHE A 27 -35.51 13.65 27.95
C PHE A 27 -36.39 12.65 28.70
N TYR A 28 -36.55 11.42 28.17
CA TYR A 28 -37.38 10.43 28.84
C TYR A 28 -36.59 9.77 29.99
N PRO A 29 -37.07 9.81 31.24
CA PRO A 29 -36.36 9.26 32.41
C PRO A 29 -36.34 7.71 32.47
N GLY A 30 -36.72 7.04 31.38
CA GLY A 30 -36.59 5.59 31.21
C GLY A 30 -35.50 5.27 30.19
N ASN A 31 -34.83 4.12 30.35
CA ASN A 31 -33.81 3.58 29.43
C ASN A 31 -34.39 3.17 28.05
N ILE A 32 -35.10 4.08 27.39
CA ILE A 32 -35.65 3.85 26.04
C ILE A 32 -34.54 4.15 25.04
N VAL A 33 -33.94 3.08 24.52
CA VAL A 33 -32.98 3.18 23.42
C VAL A 33 -33.76 3.32 22.11
N LYS A 34 -33.67 4.50 21.47
CA LYS A 34 -34.29 4.77 20.16
C LYS A 34 -33.26 4.87 19.03
N HIS A 35 -31.99 4.58 19.30
CA HIS A 35 -30.95 4.49 18.29
C HIS A 35 -30.58 3.04 17.98
N GLN A 36 -30.08 2.83 16.77
CA GLN A 36 -29.35 1.63 16.39
C GLN A 36 -27.86 1.94 16.36
N LEU A 37 -27.03 0.98 16.79
CA LEU A 37 -25.58 1.11 16.75
C LEU A 37 -25.06 0.63 15.40
N LYS A 38 -24.58 1.55 14.58
CA LYS A 38 -23.81 1.21 13.38
C LYS A 38 -22.34 1.09 13.76
N TRP A 39 -21.85 -0.14 13.79
CA TRP A 39 -20.45 -0.42 14.07
C TRP A 39 -19.59 -0.16 12.83
N VAL A 40 -18.53 0.62 13.03
CA VAL A 40 -17.53 0.95 12.01
C VAL A 40 -16.23 0.22 12.27
N LEU A 41 -15.92 -0.04 13.55
CA LEU A 41 -14.77 -0.85 13.96
C LEU A 41 -15.21 -1.82 15.07
N GLN A 42 -14.71 -3.05 15.03
CA GLN A 42 -15.01 -4.10 15.99
C GLN A 42 -13.76 -4.94 16.25
N ASP A 43 -13.52 -5.25 17.52
CA ASP A 43 -12.52 -6.21 17.99
C ASP A 43 -11.09 -5.98 17.41
N ILE A 44 -10.70 -4.71 17.25
CA ILE A 44 -9.38 -4.35 16.73
C ILE A 44 -8.32 -4.50 17.82
N ASN A 45 -7.30 -5.32 17.56
CA ASN A 45 -6.20 -5.62 18.48
C ASN A 45 -4.88 -5.67 17.71
N PHE A 46 -3.93 -4.79 18.05
CA PHE A 46 -2.55 -4.86 17.54
C PHE A 46 -1.61 -3.99 18.38
N THR A 47 -0.31 -4.24 18.27
CA THR A 47 0.73 -3.45 18.95
C THR A 47 1.81 -3.03 17.95
N VAL A 48 2.23 -1.77 18.00
CA VAL A 48 3.39 -1.26 17.25
C VAL A 48 4.54 -1.05 18.22
N ASN A 49 5.64 -1.74 17.96
CA ASN A 49 6.84 -1.71 18.77
C ASN A 49 7.69 -0.45 18.51
N PRO A 50 8.63 -0.13 19.40
CA PRO A 50 9.50 1.03 19.23
C PRO A 50 10.38 0.90 17.97
N GLY A 51 10.36 1.92 17.11
CA GLY A 51 11.11 1.92 15.85
C GLY A 51 10.52 1.07 14.72
N GLU A 52 9.43 0.34 14.99
CA GLU A 52 8.71 -0.44 13.98
C GLU A 52 7.87 0.47 13.07
N ALA A 53 7.81 0.13 11.79
CA ALA A 53 6.95 0.76 10.81
C ALA A 53 5.81 -0.18 10.40
N VAL A 54 4.57 0.24 10.60
CA VAL A 54 3.37 -0.55 10.31
C VAL A 54 2.47 0.16 9.30
N GLY A 55 2.12 -0.55 8.24
CA GLY A 55 1.14 -0.12 7.25
C GLY A 55 -0.28 -0.53 7.64
N ILE A 56 -1.26 0.36 7.50
CA ILE A 56 -2.69 0.04 7.59
C ILE A 56 -3.29 0.18 6.19
N ILE A 57 -3.67 -0.95 5.62
CA ILE A 57 -4.26 -1.07 4.28
C ILE A 57 -5.75 -1.38 4.43
N GLY A 58 -6.54 -1.09 3.40
CA GLY A 58 -7.94 -1.50 3.36
C GLY A 58 -8.72 -0.71 2.35
N ILE A 59 -9.90 -1.22 1.99
CA ILE A 59 -10.82 -0.53 1.08
C ILE A 59 -11.34 0.78 1.67
N ASN A 60 -11.88 1.64 0.81
CA ASN A 60 -12.61 2.83 1.27
C ASN A 60 -13.81 2.39 2.11
N GLY A 61 -13.97 3.03 3.27
CA GLY A 61 -15.00 2.66 4.26
C GLY A 61 -14.64 1.50 5.20
N ALA A 62 -13.43 0.91 5.12
CA ALA A 62 -12.99 -0.14 6.04
C ALA A 62 -12.78 0.31 7.50
N GLY A 63 -12.78 1.63 7.75
CA GLY A 63 -12.60 2.20 9.10
C GLY A 63 -11.21 2.77 9.38
N LYS A 64 -10.28 2.82 8.41
CA LYS A 64 -8.90 3.33 8.56
C LYS A 64 -8.82 4.70 9.24
N SER A 65 -9.46 5.73 8.67
CA SER A 65 -9.46 7.08 9.26
C SER A 65 -10.16 7.13 10.62
N THR A 66 -11.14 6.26 10.88
CA THR A 66 -11.79 6.17 12.20
C THR A 66 -10.83 5.57 13.24
N LEU A 67 -10.05 4.57 12.85
CA LEU A 67 -9.02 3.96 13.69
C LEU A 67 -7.93 4.99 14.01
N LEU A 68 -7.44 5.71 13.00
CA LEU A 68 -6.46 6.78 13.20
C LEU A 68 -6.96 7.89 14.14
N LYS A 69 -8.24 8.26 14.05
CA LYS A 69 -8.84 9.24 14.97
C LYS A 69 -8.89 8.74 16.41
N MET A 70 -9.07 7.44 16.64
CA MET A 70 -8.99 6.87 17.98
C MET A 70 -7.57 6.76 18.49
N ILE A 71 -6.63 6.39 17.62
CA ILE A 71 -5.21 6.34 17.97
C ILE A 71 -4.70 7.73 18.35
N THR A 72 -5.03 8.76 17.56
CA THR A 72 -4.65 10.15 17.85
C THR A 72 -5.44 10.81 18.99
N GLY A 73 -6.45 10.15 19.54
CA GLY A 73 -7.29 10.68 20.62
C GLY A 73 -8.30 11.76 20.18
N THR A 74 -8.43 12.03 18.88
CA THR A 74 -9.45 12.97 18.35
C THR A 74 -10.87 12.40 18.40
N SER A 75 -11.02 11.08 18.52
CA SER A 75 -12.30 10.43 18.80
C SER A 75 -12.16 9.35 19.87
N GLN A 76 -13.08 9.30 20.83
CA GLN A 76 -13.09 8.23 21.83
C GLN A 76 -13.67 6.93 21.26
N PRO A 77 -13.09 5.76 21.60
CA PRO A 77 -13.69 4.48 21.27
C PRO A 77 -15.00 4.24 22.05
N THR A 78 -15.87 3.40 21.50
CA THR A 78 -17.07 2.92 22.21
C THR A 78 -16.73 1.77 23.16
N LYS A 79 -15.73 0.96 22.80
CA LYS A 79 -15.17 -0.15 23.59
C LYS A 79 -13.67 -0.21 23.41
N GLY A 80 -12.96 -0.73 24.40
CA GLY A 80 -11.51 -0.87 24.38
C GLY A 80 -10.77 0.42 24.68
N ASN A 81 -9.45 0.35 24.61
CA ASN A 81 -8.57 1.48 24.91
C ASN A 81 -7.40 1.52 23.93
N VAL A 82 -6.89 2.73 23.68
CA VAL A 82 -5.61 2.93 22.99
C VAL A 82 -4.61 3.53 23.98
N HIS A 83 -3.42 2.96 24.01
CA HIS A 83 -2.29 3.50 24.77
C HIS A 83 -1.17 3.89 23.82
N ILE A 84 -0.67 5.12 23.97
CA ILE A 84 0.48 5.64 23.20
C ILE A 84 1.42 6.32 24.17
N SER A 85 2.72 6.00 24.03
CA SER A 85 3.78 6.62 24.80
C SER A 85 4.71 7.43 23.90
N GLY A 86 5.14 8.61 24.37
CA GLY A 86 6.05 9.51 23.65
C GLY A 86 5.33 10.64 22.90
N ARG A 87 6.11 11.47 22.22
CA ARG A 87 5.61 12.58 21.39
C ARG A 87 5.05 12.03 20.08
N VAL A 88 3.76 12.24 19.88
CA VAL A 88 3.05 11.84 18.66
C VAL A 88 2.96 13.02 17.69
N ALA A 89 3.38 12.83 16.46
CA ALA A 89 3.04 13.72 15.34
C ALA A 89 2.08 12.97 14.41
N ALA A 90 0.91 13.55 14.15
CA ALA A 90 -0.11 12.95 13.30
C ALA A 90 -0.43 13.86 12.12
N LEU A 91 -0.16 13.37 10.90
CA LEU A 91 -0.34 14.11 9.64
C LEU A 91 -1.71 13.83 9.00
N LEU A 92 -2.76 13.65 9.83
CA LEU A 92 -4.11 13.30 9.38
C LEU A 92 -4.88 14.51 8.81
N GLU A 93 -4.58 15.70 9.34
CA GLU A 93 -5.26 16.95 9.00
C GLU A 93 -4.19 18.06 8.91
N LEU A 94 -3.26 17.90 7.96
CA LEU A 94 -2.20 18.87 7.72
C LEU A 94 -2.80 20.27 7.47
N GLY A 95 -2.35 21.25 8.27
CA GLY A 95 -2.89 22.62 8.25
C GLY A 95 -4.01 22.86 9.27
N MET A 96 -4.38 21.85 10.06
CA MET A 96 -5.25 22.06 11.22
C MET A 96 -4.57 23.02 12.19
N GLY A 97 -5.29 24.09 12.55
CA GLY A 97 -4.74 25.17 13.36
C GLY A 97 -4.07 26.27 12.55
N PHE A 98 -4.21 26.30 11.22
CA PHE A 98 -3.91 27.51 10.45
C PHE A 98 -5.12 28.45 10.38
N HIS A 99 -4.87 29.75 10.49
CA HIS A 99 -5.83 30.82 10.34
C HIS A 99 -5.60 31.54 8.99
N PRO A 100 -6.63 31.70 8.14
CA PRO A 100 -6.49 32.22 6.79
C PRO A 100 -5.98 33.67 6.73
N ASP A 101 -6.33 34.49 7.73
CA ASP A 101 -5.91 35.89 7.79
C ASP A 101 -4.51 36.10 8.41
N PHE A 102 -3.92 35.05 8.97
CA PHE A 102 -2.58 35.11 9.54
C PHE A 102 -1.54 34.84 8.45
N THR A 103 -0.37 35.46 8.60
CA THR A 103 0.78 35.15 7.74
C THR A 103 1.24 33.71 7.94
N GLY A 104 2.00 33.16 6.99
CA GLY A 104 2.62 31.85 7.17
C GLY A 104 3.44 31.77 8.47
N ARG A 105 4.24 32.80 8.75
CA ARG A 105 5.03 32.89 10.00
C ARG A 105 4.16 32.84 11.25
N GLN A 106 3.07 33.59 11.30
CA GLN A 106 2.13 33.57 12.42
C GLN A 106 1.47 32.19 12.59
N ASN A 107 1.14 31.55 11.47
CA ASN A 107 0.60 30.18 11.47
C ASN A 107 1.61 29.14 11.94
N VAL A 108 2.91 29.30 11.64
CA VAL A 108 3.98 28.47 12.18
C VAL A 108 4.02 28.56 13.71
N TYR A 109 3.93 29.77 14.27
CA TYR A 109 3.86 29.95 15.73
C TYR A 109 2.63 29.30 16.33
N MET A 110 1.45 29.56 15.77
CA MET A 110 0.19 29.02 16.28
C MET A 110 0.17 27.48 16.23
N ALA A 111 0.53 26.88 15.10
CA ALA A 111 0.56 25.43 14.95
C ALA A 111 1.64 24.78 15.82
N GLY A 112 2.83 25.37 15.91
CA GLY A 112 3.90 24.88 16.79
C GLY A 112 3.48 24.89 18.27
N GLN A 113 2.79 25.94 18.73
CA GLN A 113 2.27 26.01 20.09
C GLN A 113 1.18 24.97 20.36
N LEU A 114 0.29 24.71 19.39
CA LEU A 114 -0.70 23.63 19.49
C LEU A 114 -0.05 22.25 19.57
N MET A 115 1.14 22.07 18.99
CA MET A 115 1.97 20.88 19.12
C MET A 115 2.79 20.83 20.43
N GLY A 116 2.64 21.83 21.30
CA GLY A 116 3.33 21.90 22.60
C GLY A 116 4.74 22.49 22.53
N LEU A 117 5.09 23.23 21.48
CA LEU A 117 6.38 23.92 21.37
C LEU A 117 6.36 25.30 22.02
N HIS A 118 7.46 25.67 22.67
CA HIS A 118 7.64 27.04 23.18
C HIS A 118 8.00 28.00 22.04
N ALA A 119 7.63 29.27 22.18
CA ALA A 119 7.87 30.29 21.15
C ALA A 119 9.36 30.43 20.79
N ASP A 120 10.26 30.27 21.77
CA ASP A 120 11.71 30.33 21.57
C ASP A 120 12.22 29.16 20.71
N ASP A 121 11.64 27.96 20.88
CA ASP A 121 12.00 26.79 20.08
C ASP A 121 11.51 26.95 18.65
N ILE A 122 10.29 27.47 18.47
CA ILE A 122 9.74 27.78 17.15
C ILE A 122 10.62 28.82 16.43
N SER A 123 11.07 29.86 17.14
CA SER A 123 11.96 30.88 16.59
C SER A 123 13.27 30.29 16.08
N LYS A 124 13.87 29.35 16.83
CA LYS A 124 15.10 28.64 16.43
C LYS A 124 14.88 27.69 15.25
N LEU A 125 13.68 27.10 15.14
CA LEU A 125 13.32 26.18 14.07
C LEU A 125 12.87 26.89 12.79
N MET A 126 12.44 28.16 12.88
CA MET A 126 11.88 28.93 11.78
C MET A 126 12.72 28.86 10.48
N PRO A 127 14.06 29.04 10.50
CA PRO A 127 14.86 28.95 9.27
C PRO A 127 14.81 27.55 8.63
N LYS A 128 14.75 26.48 9.44
CA LYS A 128 14.63 25.11 8.94
C LYS A 128 13.25 24.83 8.34
N ILE A 129 12.20 25.38 8.96
CA ILE A 129 10.82 25.27 8.48
C ILE A 129 10.68 25.98 7.14
N GLU A 130 11.19 27.20 7.04
CA GLU A 130 11.17 28.02 5.83
C GLU A 130 11.95 27.34 4.68
N ALA A 131 13.17 26.88 4.95
CA ALA A 131 13.99 26.18 3.98
C ALA A 131 13.38 24.83 3.54
N PHE A 132 12.63 24.14 4.41
CA PHE A 132 11.94 22.92 4.01
C PHE A 132 10.70 23.24 3.15
N ALA A 133 9.90 24.24 3.54
CA ALA A 133 8.65 24.58 2.88
C ALA A 133 8.84 25.12 1.45
N GLU A 134 9.94 25.82 1.19
CA GLU A 134 10.26 26.39 -0.13
C GLU A 134 9.11 27.24 -0.71
N ILE A 135 8.45 28.05 0.13
CA ILE A 135 7.36 28.95 -0.28
C ILE A 135 7.82 30.40 -0.51
N GLY A 136 9.12 30.69 -0.29
CA GLY A 136 9.72 32.01 -0.50
C GLY A 136 9.03 33.13 0.29
N ASP A 137 8.91 34.30 -0.34
CA ASP A 137 8.35 35.53 0.26
C ASP A 137 6.88 35.39 0.71
N TYR A 138 6.19 34.34 0.26
CA TYR A 138 4.82 34.08 0.72
C TYR A 138 4.74 33.78 2.22
N LEU A 139 5.85 33.41 2.88
CA LEU A 139 5.85 33.15 4.33
C LEU A 139 5.33 34.34 5.15
N ASP A 140 5.56 35.56 4.68
CA ASP A 140 5.08 36.80 5.32
C ASP A 140 3.76 37.32 4.72
N SER A 141 3.15 36.56 3.80
CA SER A 141 1.82 36.82 3.25
C SER A 141 0.72 36.01 3.96
N PRO A 142 -0.53 36.51 4.03
CA PRO A 142 -1.66 35.78 4.58
C PRO A 142 -1.89 34.41 3.90
N VAL A 143 -2.17 33.37 4.70
CA VAL A 143 -2.35 31.99 4.20
C VAL A 143 -3.52 31.85 3.23
N ARG A 144 -4.55 32.71 3.29
CA ARG A 144 -5.63 32.73 2.30
C ARG A 144 -5.17 32.99 0.86
N LEU A 145 -3.96 33.52 0.66
CA LEU A 145 -3.36 33.74 -0.65
C LEU A 145 -2.56 32.53 -1.16
N TYR A 146 -2.41 31.48 -0.34
CA TYR A 146 -1.60 30.33 -0.67
C TYR A 146 -2.37 29.40 -1.61
N SER A 147 -1.64 28.73 -2.51
CA SER A 147 -2.17 27.53 -3.12
C SER A 147 -2.30 26.41 -2.08
N SER A 148 -3.14 25.41 -2.36
CA SER A 148 -3.26 24.21 -1.51
C SER A 148 -1.91 23.53 -1.29
N GLY A 149 -1.07 23.50 -2.33
CA GLY A 149 0.30 22.98 -2.25
C GLY A 149 1.17 23.76 -1.25
N MET A 150 1.21 25.09 -1.34
CA MET A 150 1.99 25.92 -0.42
C MET A 150 1.54 25.77 1.04
N GLN A 151 0.22 25.74 1.26
CA GLN A 151 -0.34 25.53 2.60
C GLN A 151 0.10 24.19 3.18
N MET A 152 0.04 23.12 2.37
CA MET A 152 0.46 21.79 2.78
C MET A 152 1.96 21.71 3.03
N ARG A 153 2.79 22.30 2.15
CA ARG A 153 4.24 22.35 2.33
C ARG A 153 4.62 22.98 3.65
N LEU A 154 4.02 24.13 3.97
CA LEU A 154 4.26 24.80 5.26
C LEU A 154 3.77 23.93 6.43
N ALA A 155 2.56 23.37 6.34
CA ALA A 155 2.01 22.51 7.38
C ALA A 155 2.90 21.29 7.67
N PHE A 156 3.36 20.59 6.62
CA PHE A 156 4.27 19.46 6.75
C PHE A 156 5.63 19.89 7.34
N SER A 157 6.16 21.03 6.89
CA SER A 157 7.42 21.58 7.41
C SER A 157 7.36 21.87 8.90
N VAL A 158 6.25 22.41 9.38
CA VAL A 158 6.02 22.67 10.81
C VAL A 158 5.87 21.35 11.56
N ALA A 159 5.00 20.45 11.09
CA ALA A 159 4.72 19.17 11.74
C ALA A 159 5.95 18.25 11.85
N THR A 160 6.89 18.37 10.92
CA THR A 160 8.14 17.59 10.85
C THR A 160 9.39 18.41 11.21
N SER A 161 9.20 19.58 11.81
CA SER A 161 10.31 20.44 12.26
C SER A 161 11.12 19.82 13.39
N ILE A 162 10.48 18.96 14.19
CA ILE A 162 11.10 18.16 15.22
C ILE A 162 10.78 16.69 14.99
N ARG A 163 11.77 15.82 15.17
CA ARG A 163 11.57 14.38 15.11
C ARG A 163 10.58 13.92 16.21
N PRO A 164 9.50 13.21 15.86
CA PRO A 164 8.58 12.62 16.83
C PRO A 164 9.04 11.22 17.27
N ASP A 165 8.53 10.76 18.42
CA ASP A 165 8.71 9.36 18.85
C ASP A 165 7.78 8.43 18.06
N VAL A 166 6.56 8.90 17.77
CA VAL A 166 5.57 8.23 16.93
C VAL A 166 5.12 9.17 15.81
N LEU A 167 5.28 8.73 14.56
CA LEU A 167 4.75 9.43 13.40
C LEU A 167 3.57 8.66 12.81
N ILE A 168 2.43 9.33 12.69
CA ILE A 168 1.23 8.80 12.06
C ILE A 168 0.99 9.56 10.76
N VAL A 169 0.88 8.82 9.67
CA VAL A 169 0.74 9.34 8.32
C VAL A 169 -0.58 8.87 7.72
N ASP A 170 -1.40 9.80 7.22
CA ASP A 170 -2.55 9.46 6.37
C ASP A 170 -2.19 9.56 4.89
N GLU A 171 -3.04 8.99 4.04
CA GLU A 171 -2.94 8.98 2.57
C GLU A 171 -2.77 10.39 1.97
N ALA A 172 -3.19 11.42 2.71
CA ALA A 172 -3.11 12.82 2.33
C ALA A 172 -1.69 13.36 2.07
N LEU A 173 -0.62 12.61 2.37
CA LEU A 173 0.73 13.00 1.94
C LEU A 173 0.92 13.02 0.43
N SER A 174 0.03 12.38 -0.34
CA SER A 174 0.03 12.41 -1.80
C SER A 174 -0.56 13.68 -2.41
N VAL A 175 -0.80 14.72 -1.61
CA VAL A 175 -1.22 16.04 -2.06
C VAL A 175 0.02 16.94 -2.17
N GLY A 176 0.08 17.83 -3.17
CA GLY A 176 1.30 18.59 -3.50
C GLY A 176 1.91 18.13 -4.84
N ASP A 177 3.15 18.53 -5.12
CA ASP A 177 3.88 18.10 -6.32
C ASP A 177 4.86 16.96 -6.03
N ASP A 178 5.21 16.20 -7.08
CA ASP A 178 6.06 15.01 -6.99
C ASP A 178 7.39 15.29 -6.29
N TYR A 179 8.00 16.45 -6.58
CA TYR A 179 9.24 16.88 -5.96
C TYR A 179 9.11 17.00 -4.43
N PHE A 180 8.07 17.67 -3.93
CA PHE A 180 7.88 17.82 -2.50
C PHE A 180 7.43 16.52 -1.82
N GLN A 181 6.70 15.65 -2.52
CA GLN A 181 6.38 14.31 -2.03
C GLN A 181 7.66 13.50 -1.78
N HIS A 182 8.58 13.45 -2.76
CA HIS A 182 9.88 12.79 -2.59
C HIS A 182 10.65 13.35 -1.40
N LYS A 183 10.72 14.69 -1.26
CA LYS A 183 11.36 15.37 -0.12
C LYS A 183 10.71 14.98 1.22
N SER A 184 9.39 14.87 1.25
CA SER A 184 8.61 14.46 2.43
C SER A 184 8.87 13.01 2.81
N PHE A 185 8.89 12.10 1.84
CA PHE A 185 9.21 10.69 2.06
C PHE A 185 10.66 10.49 2.54
N GLU A 186 11.63 11.22 2.00
CA GLU A 186 13.01 11.19 2.51
C GLU A 186 13.09 11.67 3.96
N ARG A 187 12.37 12.75 4.34
CA ARG A 187 12.28 13.20 5.73
C ARG A 187 11.71 12.11 6.65
N ILE A 188 10.70 11.37 6.21
CA ILE A 188 10.12 10.26 6.97
C ILE A 188 11.10 9.10 7.10
N ARG A 189 11.81 8.75 6.02
CA ARG A 189 12.85 7.71 6.04
C ARG A 189 13.97 8.06 7.02
N ASP A 190 14.39 9.33 7.07
CA ASP A 190 15.39 9.79 8.03
C ASP A 190 14.91 9.68 9.47
N PHE A 191 13.65 9.99 9.76
CA PHE A 191 13.07 9.76 11.09
C PHE A 191 13.05 8.28 11.46
N ARG A 192 12.68 7.40 10.52
CA ARG A 192 12.72 5.95 10.71
C ARG A 192 14.14 5.46 11.01
N ARG A 193 15.14 5.89 10.23
CA ARG A 193 16.57 5.56 10.46
C ARG A 193 17.05 5.97 11.85
N GLN A 194 16.51 7.05 12.39
CA GLN A 194 16.86 7.52 13.73
C GLN A 194 16.07 6.79 14.84
N GLY A 195 15.09 5.95 14.49
CA GLY A 195 14.31 5.08 15.40
C GLY A 195 12.89 5.55 15.72
N THR A 196 12.29 6.42 14.89
CA THR A 196 10.87 6.82 15.06
C THR A 196 9.95 5.67 14.69
N THR A 197 8.97 5.39 15.56
CA THR A 197 7.88 4.45 15.27
C THR A 197 6.95 5.04 14.22
N LEU A 198 6.62 4.30 13.17
CA LEU A 198 5.82 4.79 12.04
C LEU A 198 4.51 4.00 11.93
N LEU A 199 3.40 4.72 11.79
CA LEU A 199 2.12 4.15 11.40
C LEU A 199 1.64 4.88 10.14
N ILE A 200 1.51 4.18 9.03
CA ILE A 200 1.13 4.76 7.74
C ILE A 200 -0.14 4.13 7.20
N VAL A 201 -1.10 4.94 6.79
CA VAL A 201 -2.26 4.52 6.01
C VAL A 201 -2.00 4.87 4.56
N SER A 202 -1.99 3.86 3.69
CA SER A 202 -1.86 4.04 2.25
C SER A 202 -2.47 2.87 1.50
N HIS A 203 -2.88 3.13 0.26
CA HIS A 203 -3.20 2.11 -0.73
C HIS A 203 -2.08 1.93 -1.76
N ASP A 204 -1.02 2.75 -1.70
CA ASP A 204 0.15 2.62 -2.56
C ASP A 204 1.03 1.46 -2.09
N LYS A 205 1.14 0.44 -2.95
CA LYS A 205 1.95 -0.75 -2.72
C LYS A 205 3.42 -0.40 -2.50
N GLN A 206 3.97 0.55 -3.27
CA GLN A 206 5.38 0.87 -3.22
C GLN A 206 5.76 1.60 -1.92
N ALA A 207 4.94 2.55 -1.47
CA ALA A 207 5.12 3.19 -0.17
C ALA A 207 5.07 2.17 0.97
N ILE A 208 4.08 1.27 0.98
CA ILE A 208 3.93 0.27 2.05
C ILE A 208 5.11 -0.71 2.05
N GLN A 209 5.49 -1.27 0.90
CA GLN A 209 6.63 -2.20 0.82
C GLN A 209 7.97 -1.56 1.16
N SER A 210 8.21 -0.31 0.78
CA SER A 210 9.51 0.34 1.01
C SER A 210 9.66 0.93 2.41
N MET A 211 8.56 1.23 3.10
CA MET A 211 8.60 1.95 4.38
C MET A 211 8.19 1.13 5.59
N CYS A 212 7.41 0.06 5.40
CA CYS A 212 6.86 -0.73 6.51
C CYS A 212 7.64 -2.02 6.73
N ASP A 213 7.74 -2.42 7.99
CA ASP A 213 8.24 -3.74 8.40
C ASP A 213 7.13 -4.79 8.31
N ARG A 214 5.88 -4.38 8.56
CA ARG A 214 4.68 -5.22 8.43
C ARG A 214 3.46 -4.39 8.04
N ALA A 215 2.40 -5.05 7.61
CA ALA A 215 1.14 -4.41 7.28
C ALA A 215 -0.07 -5.11 7.92
N ILE A 216 -1.14 -4.34 8.12
CA ILE A 216 -2.43 -4.77 8.67
C ILE A 216 -3.49 -4.40 7.63
N LEU A 217 -4.24 -5.40 7.18
CA LEU A 217 -5.40 -5.19 6.32
C LEU A 217 -6.66 -5.07 7.16
N LEU A 218 -7.34 -3.92 7.02
CA LEU A 218 -8.68 -3.70 7.54
C LEU A 218 -9.73 -3.99 6.47
N ASN A 219 -10.71 -4.79 6.84
CA ASN A 219 -11.88 -5.08 6.02
C ASN A 219 -13.14 -5.02 6.90
N ALA A 220 -14.17 -4.32 6.40
CA ALA A 220 -15.46 -4.17 7.07
C ALA A 220 -15.39 -3.85 8.59
N GLY A 221 -14.37 -3.08 9.00
CA GLY A 221 -14.19 -2.68 10.40
C GLY A 221 -13.47 -3.69 11.29
N ARG A 222 -12.84 -4.72 10.73
CA ARG A 222 -12.07 -5.75 11.44
C ARG A 222 -10.68 -5.91 10.83
N ILE A 223 -9.74 -6.45 11.58
CA ILE A 223 -8.46 -6.91 11.03
C ILE A 223 -8.73 -8.23 10.30
N GLU A 224 -8.48 -8.25 9.00
CA GLU A 224 -8.65 -9.43 8.14
C GLU A 224 -7.34 -10.21 8.04
N MET A 225 -6.23 -9.49 7.90
CA MET A 225 -4.90 -10.07 7.72
C MET A 225 -3.83 -9.16 8.32
N GLU A 226 -2.76 -9.75 8.84
CA GLU A 226 -1.58 -9.05 9.35
C GLU A 226 -0.34 -9.88 8.99
N GLY A 227 0.72 -9.22 8.49
CA GLY A 227 1.95 -9.91 8.11
C GLY A 227 2.87 -9.08 7.23
N GLU A 228 3.66 -9.76 6.41
CA GLU A 228 4.60 -9.15 5.46
C GLU A 228 3.88 -8.19 4.50
N PRO A 229 4.42 -6.97 4.25
CA PRO A 229 3.76 -5.96 3.42
C PRO A 229 3.36 -6.46 2.03
N GLU A 230 4.20 -7.27 1.39
CA GLU A 230 3.91 -7.85 0.07
C GLU A 230 2.69 -8.78 0.11
N ALA A 231 2.70 -9.76 1.01
CA ALA A 231 1.61 -10.73 1.13
C ALA A 231 0.26 -10.07 1.46
N VAL A 232 0.27 -9.04 2.32
CA VAL A 232 -0.94 -8.29 2.69
C VAL A 232 -1.45 -7.44 1.53
N MET A 233 -0.56 -6.77 0.78
CA MET A 233 -0.93 -5.99 -0.41
C MET A 233 -1.47 -6.88 -1.53
N ASP A 234 -0.90 -8.06 -1.70
CA ASP A 234 -1.31 -9.01 -2.72
C ASP A 234 -2.68 -9.61 -2.41
N TYR A 235 -2.95 -9.92 -1.13
CA TYR A 235 -4.30 -10.27 -0.69
C TYR A 235 -5.31 -9.13 -0.82
N TYR A 236 -4.91 -7.89 -0.52
CA TYR A 236 -5.74 -6.71 -0.72
C TYR A 236 -6.15 -6.53 -2.19
N ASN A 237 -5.21 -6.68 -3.13
CA ASN A 237 -5.47 -6.61 -4.56
C ASN A 237 -6.41 -7.73 -5.01
N ALA A 238 -6.18 -8.95 -4.52
CA ALA A 238 -7.07 -10.09 -4.78
C ALA A 238 -8.51 -9.83 -4.28
N LEU A 239 -8.69 -9.21 -3.10
CA LEU A 239 -10.02 -8.84 -2.59
C LEU A 239 -10.71 -7.76 -3.43
N LEU A 240 -9.95 -6.79 -3.95
CA LEU A 240 -10.49 -5.78 -4.87
C LEU A 240 -11.01 -6.43 -6.15
N ALA A 241 -10.29 -7.43 -6.67
CA ALA A 241 -10.71 -8.21 -7.84
C ALA A 241 -11.92 -9.13 -7.50
N ALA A 242 -11.93 -9.75 -6.31
CA ALA A 242 -13.00 -10.65 -5.84
C ALA A 242 -14.37 -10.00 -5.62
N LYS A 243 -14.42 -8.69 -5.34
CA LYS A 243 -15.69 -7.95 -5.35
C LYS A 243 -16.41 -7.97 -6.70
N GLN A 244 -15.77 -8.48 -7.75
CA GLN A 244 -16.35 -8.80 -9.05
C GLN A 244 -16.74 -10.30 -9.21
N ASN A 245 -17.08 -11.01 -8.13
CA ASN A 245 -17.41 -12.47 -8.09
C ASN A 245 -16.22 -13.43 -8.33
N GLN A 246 -15.04 -13.14 -7.78
CA GLN A 246 -13.86 -14.03 -7.92
C GLN A 246 -13.53 -14.76 -6.62
N LYS A 247 -12.96 -15.96 -6.72
CA LYS A 247 -12.44 -16.71 -5.55
C LYS A 247 -11.03 -16.22 -5.23
N VAL A 248 -10.66 -16.23 -3.95
CA VAL A 248 -9.30 -15.96 -3.47
C VAL A 248 -8.85 -17.13 -2.60
N GLU A 249 -7.70 -17.71 -2.93
CA GLU A 249 -7.04 -18.78 -2.16
C GLU A 249 -5.64 -18.33 -1.76
N GLN A 250 -5.25 -18.63 -0.52
CA GLN A 250 -3.87 -18.50 -0.05
C GLN A 250 -3.30 -19.87 0.28
N LYS A 251 -2.10 -20.18 -0.22
CA LYS A 251 -1.37 -21.41 0.05
C LYS A 251 0.02 -21.07 0.56
N ILE A 252 0.49 -21.81 1.56
CA ILE A 252 1.88 -21.68 2.02
C ILE A 252 2.75 -22.54 1.11
N THR A 253 3.73 -21.93 0.44
CA THR A 253 4.69 -22.64 -0.41
C THR A 253 5.61 -23.53 0.43
N PRO A 254 6.28 -24.54 -0.16
CA PRO A 254 7.27 -25.35 0.55
C PRO A 254 8.39 -24.52 1.21
N GLU A 255 8.71 -23.32 0.71
CA GLU A 255 9.67 -22.40 1.34
C GLU A 255 9.06 -21.48 2.42
N GLY A 256 7.80 -21.70 2.81
CA GLY A 256 7.13 -20.94 3.88
C GLY A 256 6.58 -19.57 3.46
N LYS A 257 6.57 -19.25 2.16
CA LYS A 257 5.98 -18.00 1.65
C LYS A 257 4.48 -18.14 1.40
N ILE A 258 3.72 -17.05 1.48
CA ILE A 258 2.28 -17.06 1.18
C ILE A 258 2.09 -16.80 -0.31
N GLN A 259 1.63 -17.80 -1.05
CA GLN A 259 1.17 -17.67 -2.43
C GLN A 259 -0.30 -17.27 -2.43
N THR A 260 -0.65 -16.21 -3.16
CA THR A 260 -2.04 -15.78 -3.33
C THR A 260 -2.49 -16.08 -4.77
N ILE A 261 -3.60 -16.80 -4.90
CA ILE A 261 -4.26 -17.10 -6.17
C ILE A 261 -5.66 -16.47 -6.12
N SER A 262 -6.06 -15.77 -7.17
CA SER A 262 -7.42 -15.21 -7.25
C SER A 262 -7.94 -15.19 -8.67
N GLY A 263 -9.25 -15.27 -8.86
CA GLY A 263 -9.86 -15.21 -10.19
C GLY A 263 -11.16 -15.99 -10.28
N THR A 264 -11.77 -15.97 -11.45
CA THR A 264 -13.00 -16.74 -11.74
C THR A 264 -12.70 -18.24 -11.92
N GLY A 265 -11.49 -18.59 -12.36
CA GLY A 265 -11.08 -19.96 -12.68
C GLY A 265 -11.47 -20.41 -14.10
N GLU A 266 -11.96 -19.51 -14.94
CA GLU A 266 -12.29 -19.79 -16.36
C GLU A 266 -11.04 -20.21 -17.15
N ALA A 267 -9.86 -19.76 -16.74
CA ALA A 267 -8.55 -20.26 -17.16
C ALA A 267 -7.60 -20.29 -15.96
N GLU A 268 -6.67 -21.24 -15.94
CA GLU A 268 -5.70 -21.43 -14.85
C GLU A 268 -4.30 -21.69 -15.41
N VAL A 269 -3.26 -21.17 -14.75
CA VAL A 269 -1.87 -21.56 -15.05
C VAL A 269 -1.65 -22.99 -14.55
N PHE A 270 -1.55 -23.92 -15.48
CA PHE A 270 -1.37 -25.35 -15.19
C PHE A 270 0.09 -25.67 -14.88
N GLU A 271 1.02 -25.16 -15.68
CA GLU A 271 2.46 -25.37 -15.51
C GLU A 271 3.22 -24.08 -15.80
N ILE A 272 4.28 -23.84 -15.05
CA ILE A 272 5.18 -22.70 -15.25
C ILE A 272 6.62 -23.12 -14.96
N SER A 273 7.54 -22.82 -15.88
CA SER A 273 8.96 -23.10 -15.70
C SER A 273 9.82 -22.10 -16.46
N LEU A 274 11.08 -21.98 -16.03
CA LEU A 274 12.10 -21.24 -16.76
C LEU A 274 13.00 -22.25 -17.46
N LEU A 275 13.13 -22.15 -18.78
CA LEU A 275 13.87 -23.09 -19.61
C LEU A 275 15.18 -22.49 -20.10
N ASP A 276 16.24 -23.31 -20.16
CA ASP A 276 17.50 -22.97 -20.82
C ASP A 276 17.41 -23.14 -22.35
N LYS A 277 18.50 -22.83 -23.06
CA LYS A 277 18.63 -23.01 -24.51
C LYS A 277 18.41 -24.46 -25.01
N ASN A 278 18.44 -25.44 -24.13
CA ASN A 278 18.21 -26.86 -24.43
C ASN A 278 16.81 -27.31 -23.99
N ASN A 279 15.91 -26.38 -23.67
CA ASN A 279 14.56 -26.62 -23.15
C ASN A 279 14.54 -27.41 -21.83
N LYS A 280 15.57 -27.25 -20.99
CA LYS A 280 15.61 -27.86 -19.65
C LYS A 280 15.21 -26.84 -18.59
N PRO A 281 14.37 -27.21 -17.61
CA PRO A 281 14.05 -26.35 -16.47
C PRO A 281 15.30 -25.94 -15.69
N VAL A 282 15.37 -24.66 -15.33
CA VAL A 282 16.45 -24.07 -14.55
C VAL A 282 15.92 -23.19 -13.42
N GLU A 283 16.49 -23.34 -12.24
CA GLU A 283 16.21 -22.50 -11.06
C GLU A 283 17.31 -21.45 -10.82
N ILE A 284 18.48 -21.64 -11.42
CA ILE A 284 19.64 -20.75 -11.30
C ILE A 284 20.09 -20.38 -12.71
N VAL A 285 20.17 -19.09 -12.98
CA VAL A 285 20.54 -18.52 -14.27
C VAL A 285 21.66 -17.52 -14.12
N ASN A 286 22.57 -17.45 -15.10
CA ASN A 286 23.63 -16.46 -15.09
C ASN A 286 23.15 -15.12 -15.69
N VAL A 287 23.80 -14.02 -15.30
CA VAL A 287 23.55 -12.70 -15.92
C VAL A 287 23.75 -12.77 -17.44
N GLY A 288 22.74 -12.31 -18.19
CA GLY A 288 22.72 -12.29 -19.66
C GLY A 288 22.48 -13.66 -20.29
N GLN A 289 22.17 -14.70 -19.51
CA GLN A 289 21.78 -15.99 -20.06
C GLN A 289 20.42 -15.88 -20.76
N ALA A 290 20.34 -16.38 -21.99
CA ALA A 290 19.06 -16.51 -22.71
C ALA A 290 18.21 -17.61 -22.07
N VAL A 291 16.97 -17.29 -21.75
CA VAL A 291 15.99 -18.21 -21.16
C VAL A 291 14.62 -18.05 -21.83
N THR A 292 13.76 -19.05 -21.66
CA THR A 292 12.36 -18.99 -22.04
C THR A 292 11.48 -19.23 -20.81
N LEU A 293 10.64 -18.26 -20.46
CA LEU A 293 9.56 -18.47 -19.50
C LEU A 293 8.44 -19.22 -20.21
N HIS A 294 8.26 -20.47 -19.84
CA HIS A 294 7.29 -21.39 -20.41
C HIS A 294 6.08 -21.50 -19.49
N ILE A 295 4.89 -21.19 -20.01
CA ILE A 295 3.64 -21.21 -19.24
C ILE A 295 2.58 -21.99 -20.01
N GLU A 296 2.07 -23.06 -19.41
CA GLU A 296 0.90 -23.79 -19.90
C GLU A 296 -0.35 -23.29 -19.18
N VAL A 297 -1.35 -22.85 -19.95
CA VAL A 297 -2.64 -22.37 -19.46
C VAL A 297 -3.72 -23.35 -19.89
N LYS A 298 -4.48 -23.84 -18.92
CA LYS A 298 -5.64 -24.67 -19.17
C LYS A 298 -6.91 -23.82 -19.13
N VAL A 299 -7.71 -23.91 -20.17
CA VAL A 299 -8.97 -23.17 -20.31
C VAL A 299 -10.13 -24.06 -19.91
N ASN A 300 -10.90 -23.65 -18.90
CA ASN A 300 -12.01 -24.41 -18.32
C ASN A 300 -13.37 -24.02 -18.90
N GLU A 301 -13.51 -22.76 -19.35
CA GLU A 301 -14.73 -22.23 -19.98
C GLU A 301 -14.41 -21.51 -21.30
N ASP A 302 -15.40 -21.26 -22.15
CA ASP A 302 -15.20 -20.53 -23.41
C ASP A 302 -14.82 -19.06 -23.12
N ILE A 303 -13.63 -18.64 -23.55
CA ILE A 303 -13.08 -17.30 -23.29
C ILE A 303 -13.04 -16.48 -24.59
N PRO A 304 -13.76 -15.34 -24.67
CA PRO A 304 -13.75 -14.49 -25.87
C PRO A 304 -12.38 -13.89 -26.18
N ARG A 305 -11.59 -13.56 -25.15
CA ARG A 305 -10.29 -12.90 -25.28
C ARG A 305 -9.43 -13.26 -24.08
N LEU A 306 -8.26 -13.85 -24.33
CA LEU A 306 -7.33 -14.28 -23.29
C LEU A 306 -5.99 -13.56 -23.45
N VAL A 307 -5.66 -12.75 -22.44
CA VAL A 307 -4.38 -12.08 -22.28
C VAL A 307 -3.61 -12.73 -21.14
N LEU A 308 -2.39 -13.16 -21.42
CA LEU A 308 -1.45 -13.62 -20.39
C LEU A 308 -0.43 -12.52 -20.13
N GLY A 309 -0.42 -12.02 -18.90
CA GLY A 309 0.60 -11.15 -18.35
C GLY A 309 1.50 -11.85 -17.35
N TYR A 310 2.75 -11.42 -17.29
CA TYR A 310 3.66 -11.79 -16.21
C TYR A 310 4.44 -10.58 -15.71
N GLY A 311 4.90 -10.65 -14.46
CA GLY A 311 5.81 -9.68 -13.87
C GLY A 311 6.93 -10.38 -13.13
N ILE A 312 8.16 -9.87 -13.27
CA ILE A 312 9.32 -10.31 -12.52
C ILE A 312 9.48 -9.38 -11.32
N LYS A 313 9.44 -9.94 -10.12
CA LYS A 313 9.64 -9.20 -8.87
C LYS A 313 10.98 -9.56 -8.24
N ASP A 314 11.59 -8.59 -7.57
CA ASP A 314 12.72 -8.84 -6.68
C ASP A 314 12.27 -9.45 -5.33
N ARG A 315 13.23 -9.79 -4.47
CA ARG A 315 12.96 -10.30 -3.11
C ARG A 315 12.18 -9.35 -2.19
N LEU A 316 12.04 -8.07 -2.56
CA LEU A 316 11.28 -7.05 -1.82
C LEU A 316 9.86 -6.89 -2.41
N GLY A 317 9.52 -7.67 -3.44
CA GLY A 317 8.24 -7.62 -4.11
C GLY A 317 8.09 -6.47 -5.11
N GLN A 318 9.18 -5.78 -5.45
CA GLN A 318 9.18 -4.71 -6.44
C GLN A 318 9.18 -5.30 -7.85
N VAL A 319 8.25 -4.88 -8.69
CA VAL A 319 8.20 -5.30 -10.10
C VAL A 319 9.34 -4.64 -10.86
N LEU A 320 10.28 -5.44 -11.35
CA LEU A 320 11.43 -4.98 -12.14
C LEU A 320 11.12 -4.90 -13.63
N TYR A 321 10.29 -5.82 -14.12
CA TYR A 321 9.81 -5.84 -15.49
C TYR A 321 8.47 -6.56 -15.52
N GLY A 322 7.56 -6.14 -16.39
CA GLY A 322 6.32 -6.86 -16.64
C GLY A 322 5.78 -6.51 -18.02
N THR A 323 5.15 -7.49 -18.65
CA THR A 323 4.50 -7.32 -19.94
C THR A 323 3.34 -8.31 -20.07
N ASN A 324 2.61 -8.24 -21.16
CA ASN A 324 1.52 -9.17 -21.44
C ASN A 324 1.37 -9.39 -22.95
N THR A 325 0.58 -10.39 -23.32
CA THR A 325 0.35 -10.71 -24.73
C THR A 325 -0.41 -9.62 -25.50
N ASP A 326 -1.17 -8.74 -24.83
CA ASP A 326 -1.85 -7.60 -25.45
C ASP A 326 -0.86 -6.54 -25.94
N LEU A 327 0.03 -6.11 -25.06
CA LEU A 327 1.14 -5.18 -25.36
C LEU A 327 2.12 -5.76 -26.39
N LYS A 328 2.10 -7.08 -26.61
CA LYS A 328 2.91 -7.79 -27.61
C LYS A 328 2.15 -8.16 -28.88
N ASN A 329 0.90 -7.70 -29.02
CA ASN A 329 0.03 -8.03 -30.16
C ASN A 329 -0.07 -9.55 -30.44
N SER A 330 -0.08 -10.36 -29.37
CA SER A 330 -0.09 -11.82 -29.38
C SER A 330 -1.26 -12.39 -28.56
N VAL A 331 -2.38 -11.66 -28.53
CA VAL A 331 -3.62 -12.06 -27.83
C VAL A 331 -4.24 -13.28 -28.53
N VAL A 332 -4.89 -14.15 -27.75
CA VAL A 332 -5.67 -15.26 -28.30
C VAL A 332 -7.14 -14.98 -28.06
N ASP A 333 -7.91 -14.90 -29.13
CA ASP A 333 -9.35 -14.68 -29.10
C ASP A 333 -10.13 -16.00 -29.28
N ASN A 334 -11.35 -16.04 -28.74
CA ASN A 334 -12.31 -17.12 -28.90
C ASN A 334 -11.77 -18.52 -28.51
N VAL A 335 -11.07 -18.60 -27.38
CA VAL A 335 -10.50 -19.84 -26.88
C VAL A 335 -11.61 -20.74 -26.33
N LYS A 336 -11.57 -22.04 -26.68
CA LYS A 336 -12.59 -23.01 -26.27
C LYS A 336 -12.23 -23.74 -24.98
N ALA A 337 -13.25 -24.07 -24.20
CA ALA A 337 -13.11 -24.91 -23.02
C ALA A 337 -12.39 -26.23 -23.36
N GLY A 338 -11.47 -26.66 -22.49
CA GLY A 338 -10.62 -27.83 -22.67
C GLY A 338 -9.31 -27.58 -23.42
N THR A 339 -9.11 -26.39 -23.99
CA THR A 339 -7.86 -26.04 -24.69
C THR A 339 -6.70 -25.87 -23.70
N ILE A 340 -5.52 -26.40 -24.04
CA ILE A 340 -4.26 -26.08 -23.36
C ILE A 340 -3.45 -25.18 -24.29
N LEU A 341 -3.25 -23.94 -23.86
CA LEU A 341 -2.42 -22.97 -24.56
C LEU A 341 -1.03 -22.92 -23.91
N VAL A 342 -0.01 -22.82 -24.73
CA VAL A 342 1.38 -22.70 -24.33
C VAL A 342 1.87 -21.33 -24.73
N TYR A 343 2.48 -20.64 -23.76
CA TYR A 343 3.07 -19.32 -23.93
C TYR A 343 4.56 -19.39 -23.60
N ASP A 344 5.39 -19.05 -24.58
CA ASP A 344 6.84 -18.96 -24.45
C ASP A 344 7.27 -17.50 -24.54
N PHE A 345 7.87 -16.98 -23.46
CA PHE A 345 8.49 -15.66 -23.43
C PHE A 345 10.01 -15.80 -23.37
N SER A 346 10.70 -15.60 -24.48
CA SER A 346 12.17 -15.71 -24.56
C SER A 346 12.84 -14.36 -24.37
N PHE A 347 13.74 -14.25 -23.39
CA PHE A 347 14.50 -13.04 -23.09
C PHE A 347 15.88 -13.37 -22.49
N ASP A 348 16.79 -12.40 -22.54
CA ASP A 348 18.09 -12.50 -21.87
C ASP A 348 17.98 -12.01 -20.43
N VAL A 349 18.46 -12.78 -19.45
CA VAL A 349 18.36 -12.44 -18.02
C VAL A 349 19.35 -11.34 -17.64
N ASN A 350 19.08 -10.11 -18.08
CA ASN A 350 19.84 -8.91 -17.76
C ASN A 350 19.40 -8.33 -16.39
N LEU A 351 19.45 -9.18 -15.37
CA LEU A 351 19.13 -8.88 -13.98
C LEU A 351 20.39 -8.97 -13.12
N GLY A 352 20.47 -8.17 -12.06
CA GLY A 352 21.55 -8.29 -11.07
C GLY A 352 21.51 -9.63 -10.34
N SER A 353 22.56 -9.96 -9.60
CA SER A 353 22.57 -11.18 -8.78
C SER A 353 21.53 -11.08 -7.65
N GLY A 354 20.70 -12.10 -7.47
CA GLY A 354 19.66 -12.11 -6.44
C GLY A 354 18.59 -13.18 -6.67
N SER A 355 17.59 -13.19 -5.79
CA SER A 355 16.40 -14.05 -5.89
C SER A 355 15.23 -13.26 -6.44
N TYR A 356 14.51 -13.87 -7.37
CA TYR A 356 13.39 -13.28 -8.10
C TYR A 356 12.18 -14.20 -8.10
N SER A 357 11.00 -13.61 -8.25
CA SER A 357 9.76 -14.34 -8.44
C SER A 357 9.03 -13.88 -9.69
N ILE A 358 8.19 -14.75 -10.24
CA ILE A 358 7.28 -14.46 -11.33
C ILE A 358 5.86 -14.43 -10.77
N GLN A 359 5.13 -13.35 -11.02
CA GLN A 359 3.67 -13.30 -10.89
C GLN A 359 3.04 -13.47 -12.28
N THR A 360 1.86 -14.08 -12.36
CA THR A 360 1.11 -14.25 -13.60
C THR A 360 -0.31 -13.68 -13.48
N ALA A 361 -0.87 -13.22 -14.59
CA ALA A 361 -2.24 -12.74 -14.70
C ALA A 361 -2.87 -13.20 -16.02
N LEU A 362 -4.03 -13.85 -15.96
CA LEU A 362 -4.87 -14.26 -17.07
C LEU A 362 -6.12 -13.39 -17.05
N VAL A 363 -6.27 -12.49 -18.01
CA VAL A 363 -7.29 -11.44 -18.01
C VAL A 363 -7.88 -11.21 -19.41
N SER A 364 -8.96 -10.43 -19.52
CA SER A 364 -9.57 -10.10 -20.82
C SER A 364 -9.04 -8.81 -21.45
N THR A 365 -8.37 -7.95 -20.67
CA THR A 365 -7.85 -6.65 -21.10
C THR A 365 -6.34 -6.51 -20.92
N ASP A 366 -5.80 -5.36 -21.29
CA ASP A 366 -4.41 -4.97 -21.05
C ASP A 366 -4.08 -4.84 -19.55
N THR A 367 -5.09 -4.55 -18.72
CA THR A 367 -4.98 -4.50 -17.25
C THR A 367 -5.61 -5.73 -16.58
N HIS A 368 -5.14 -6.04 -15.37
CA HIS A 368 -5.65 -7.15 -14.56
C HIS A 368 -6.98 -6.86 -13.83
N LEU A 369 -7.59 -5.70 -14.09
CA LEU A 369 -8.73 -5.18 -13.33
C LEU A 369 -10.09 -5.55 -13.94
N VAL A 370 -10.10 -6.12 -15.15
CA VAL A 370 -11.31 -6.50 -15.88
C VAL A 370 -11.23 -7.99 -16.23
N ASN A 371 -12.24 -8.75 -15.78
CA ASN A 371 -12.36 -10.22 -15.93
C ASN A 371 -11.05 -10.97 -15.64
N ASN A 372 -10.62 -10.93 -14.39
CA ASN A 372 -9.47 -11.69 -13.93
C ASN A 372 -9.83 -13.19 -13.83
N TYR A 373 -9.36 -13.96 -14.82
CA TYR A 373 -9.53 -15.41 -14.90
C TYR A 373 -8.68 -16.12 -13.86
N GLU A 374 -7.41 -15.74 -13.78
CA GLU A 374 -6.50 -16.13 -12.72
C GLU A 374 -5.39 -15.10 -12.56
N TRP A 375 -5.16 -14.68 -11.33
CA TRP A 375 -3.98 -13.96 -10.89
C TRP A 375 -3.28 -14.84 -9.87
N ARG A 376 -1.97 -15.05 -10.04
CA ARG A 376 -1.15 -15.90 -9.17
C ARG A 376 0.14 -15.18 -8.85
N ASP A 377 0.32 -14.82 -7.59
CA ASP A 377 1.62 -14.38 -7.10
C ASP A 377 2.56 -15.56 -6.87
N LEU A 378 3.87 -15.31 -6.81
CA LEU A 378 4.91 -16.32 -6.55
C LEU A 378 4.68 -17.59 -7.38
N ALA A 379 4.33 -17.43 -8.66
CA ALA A 379 4.05 -18.52 -9.58
C ALA A 379 5.32 -19.35 -9.87
N LEU A 380 6.48 -18.69 -9.94
CA LEU A 380 7.80 -19.32 -10.10
C LEU A 380 8.86 -18.54 -9.30
N LEU A 381 9.84 -19.24 -8.73
CA LEU A 381 11.03 -18.66 -8.11
C LEU A 381 12.28 -19.04 -8.91
N PHE A 382 13.22 -18.10 -9.04
CA PHE A 382 14.53 -18.37 -9.64
C PHE A 382 15.61 -17.45 -9.06
N ASN A 383 16.87 -17.85 -9.19
CA ASN A 383 18.02 -17.10 -8.72
C ASN A 383 18.91 -16.69 -9.90
N VAL A 384 19.41 -15.46 -9.85
CA VAL A 384 20.40 -14.95 -10.79
C VAL A 384 21.76 -14.90 -10.11
N VAL A 385 22.78 -15.46 -10.75
CA VAL A 385 24.18 -15.37 -10.32
C VAL A 385 25.00 -14.61 -11.36
N ASN A 386 26.04 -13.91 -10.92
CA ASN A 386 26.96 -13.22 -11.82
C ASN A 386 28.32 -13.91 -11.79
N ILE A 387 28.59 -14.74 -12.80
CA ILE A 387 29.81 -15.55 -12.90
C ILE A 387 30.89 -14.84 -13.72
N ASP A 388 30.50 -14.12 -14.77
CA ASP A 388 31.40 -13.67 -15.84
C ASP A 388 31.28 -12.17 -16.19
N LYS A 389 30.46 -11.39 -15.48
CA LYS A 389 30.29 -9.94 -15.72
C LYS A 389 30.85 -9.11 -14.58
N ALA A 390 31.22 -7.86 -14.87
CA ALA A 390 31.52 -6.88 -13.82
C ALA A 390 30.25 -6.62 -12.98
N ASN A 391 30.42 -6.28 -11.69
CA ASN A 391 29.30 -5.93 -10.81
C ASN A 391 28.59 -4.67 -11.31
N PHE A 392 27.26 -4.67 -11.26
CA PHE A 392 26.42 -3.56 -11.74
C PHE A 392 25.16 -3.39 -10.88
N VAL A 393 24.53 -2.22 -11.03
CA VAL A 393 23.22 -1.86 -10.45
C VAL A 393 22.39 -1.12 -11.51
N GLY A 394 21.07 -1.31 -11.54
CA GLY A 394 20.20 -0.61 -12.48
C GLY A 394 18.79 -1.19 -12.62
N LEU A 395 17.95 -0.50 -13.39
CA LEU A 395 16.65 -0.97 -13.87
C LEU A 395 16.84 -1.62 -15.25
N THR A 396 16.07 -2.67 -15.55
CA THR A 396 16.27 -3.50 -16.75
C THR A 396 15.11 -3.36 -17.74
N TRP A 397 15.40 -3.56 -19.03
CA TRP A 397 14.41 -3.71 -20.09
C TRP A 397 14.53 -5.12 -20.67
N LEU A 398 13.59 -6.00 -20.31
CA LEU A 398 13.61 -7.43 -20.64
C LEU A 398 12.57 -7.80 -21.69
N ASP A 399 12.56 -7.06 -22.81
CA ASP A 399 11.59 -7.26 -23.88
C ASP A 399 11.61 -8.68 -24.46
N PRO A 400 10.58 -9.51 -24.21
CA PRO A 400 10.59 -10.90 -24.65
C PRO A 400 10.09 -11.06 -26.08
N LYS A 401 10.62 -12.07 -26.78
CA LYS A 401 9.95 -12.66 -27.94
C LYS A 401 8.85 -13.58 -27.44
N VAL A 402 7.65 -13.45 -28.00
CA VAL A 402 6.48 -14.23 -27.58
C VAL A 402 6.15 -15.29 -28.62
N GLY A 403 6.05 -16.55 -28.19
CA GLY A 403 5.44 -17.65 -28.93
C GLY A 403 4.15 -18.08 -28.24
N VAL A 404 3.07 -18.26 -28.99
CA VAL A 404 1.80 -18.78 -28.48
C VAL A 404 1.30 -19.88 -29.39
N TYR A 405 1.02 -21.06 -28.83
CA TYR A 405 0.53 -22.20 -29.59
C TYR A 405 -0.32 -23.13 -28.72
N THR A 406 -1.11 -23.99 -29.35
CA THR A 406 -1.95 -24.99 -28.66
C THR A 406 -1.19 -26.30 -28.53
N LYS A 407 -1.37 -27.01 -27.41
CA LYS A 407 -0.79 -28.33 -27.14
C LYS A 407 -1.65 -29.47 -27.66
#